data_AF-A0A1V5C5Y3-F1
#
_entry.id   AF-A0A1V5C5Y3-F1
#
_cell.length_a   1.000
_cell.length_b   1.000
_cell.length_c   1.000
_cell.angle_alpha   90.00
_cell.angle_beta   90.00
_cell.angle_gamma   90.00
#
_symmetry.space_group_name_H-M   'P 1'
#
loop_
_entity.id
_entity.type
_entity.pdbx_description
1 polymer ?
#
loop_
_entity_poly.entity_id
_entity_poly.type
_entity_poly.pdbx_seq_one_letter_code
_entity_poly.pdbx_strand_id
1 'polypeptide(L)'
;MDRIGDLTNVIFVGGSAGDDLKFSCTHVYANGEAYTDAAILALLKPAAEFDVIKTQSFRKTGKHLTATRVDEEKREVISFNSKPAAEAYAEALGTTVEDAPNHFMSHPVGLVSGDEIFVRSPQQIKDRTIVFYCNVLEGMDLSLLTSTDIVADTRNAVMAKNGISGIINFHCILRTLELEKDGLTDEYGKIFRDIPTIGFSTYGEEYLGHINQTSTMLVLR
;
A
#
# COMPACT_ATOMS: atom_id res chain seq x y z
N MET A 1 12.68 -2.53 -5.24
CA MET A 1 11.75 -3.28 -6.10
C MET A 1 11.46 -2.56 -7.40
N ASP A 2 11.20 -1.25 -7.38
CA ASP A 2 10.84 -0.46 -8.57
C ASP A 2 11.76 -0.68 -9.79
N ARG A 3 13.09 -0.71 -9.60
CA ARG A 3 14.04 -0.98 -10.70
C ARG A 3 14.03 -2.41 -11.24
N ILE A 4 13.56 -3.39 -10.47
CA ILE A 4 13.56 -4.80 -10.90
C ILE A 4 12.44 -5.04 -11.92
N GLY A 5 11.27 -4.41 -11.72
CA GLY A 5 10.15 -4.48 -12.66
C GLY A 5 10.51 -3.98 -14.06
N ASP A 6 11.38 -2.97 -14.16
CA ASP A 6 11.85 -2.42 -15.44
C ASP A 6 12.79 -3.36 -16.22
N LEU A 7 13.36 -4.36 -15.54
CA LEU A 7 14.42 -5.22 -16.09
C LEU A 7 13.91 -6.61 -16.51
N THR A 8 12.64 -6.93 -16.27
CA THR A 8 12.07 -8.24 -16.57
C THR A 8 10.58 -8.16 -16.87
N ASN A 9 10.04 -9.18 -17.54
CA ASN A 9 8.61 -9.37 -17.76
C ASN A 9 7.96 -10.25 -16.68
N VAL A 10 8.67 -10.55 -15.58
CA VAL A 10 8.12 -11.28 -14.44
C VAL A 10 7.26 -10.35 -13.58
N ILE A 11 6.08 -10.82 -13.21
CA ILE A 11 5.20 -10.12 -12.27
C ILE A 11 5.69 -10.38 -10.85
N PHE A 12 5.90 -9.32 -10.08
CA PHE A 12 6.23 -9.42 -8.66
C PHE A 12 4.97 -9.19 -7.83
N VAL A 13 4.72 -10.14 -6.92
CA VAL A 13 3.63 -10.10 -5.94
C VAL A 13 4.21 -10.49 -4.59
N GLY A 14 3.93 -9.69 -3.57
CA GLY A 14 4.41 -9.98 -2.23
C GLY A 14 4.15 -8.84 -1.26
N GLY A 15 4.99 -8.75 -0.23
CA GLY A 15 5.02 -7.60 0.66
C GLY A 15 6.26 -7.55 1.52
N SER A 16 6.45 -6.38 2.13
CA SER A 16 7.56 -6.08 3.03
C SER A 16 7.35 -6.75 4.39
N ALA A 17 8.42 -7.33 4.93
CA ALA A 17 8.44 -7.87 6.29
C ALA A 17 8.09 -6.79 7.32
N GLY A 18 7.50 -7.19 8.44
CA GLY A 18 7.14 -6.33 9.56
C GLY A 18 7.81 -6.76 10.88
N ASP A 19 7.72 -5.91 11.89
CA ASP A 19 8.29 -6.11 13.24
C ASP A 19 7.32 -5.65 14.35
N ASP A 20 6.02 -5.93 14.20
CA ASP A 20 4.96 -5.60 15.16
C ASP A 20 4.85 -4.10 15.50
N LEU A 21 4.87 -3.27 14.47
CA LEU A 21 4.81 -1.80 14.53
C LEU A 21 5.96 -1.13 15.29
N LYS A 22 7.07 -1.85 15.54
CA LYS A 22 8.26 -1.27 16.21
C LYS A 22 9.09 -0.42 15.27
N PHE A 23 9.04 -0.66 13.96
CA PHE A 23 9.79 0.04 12.92
C PHE A 23 11.29 0.16 13.23
N SER A 24 11.86 -0.92 13.76
CA SER A 24 13.22 -0.99 14.28
C SER A 24 14.11 -1.89 13.43
N CYS A 25 13.68 -3.12 13.16
CA CYS A 25 14.44 -4.10 12.40
C CYS A 25 13.52 -5.26 11.97
N THR A 26 13.40 -5.45 10.66
CA THR A 26 12.59 -6.53 10.07
C THR A 26 13.48 -7.70 9.66
N HIS A 27 12.95 -8.90 9.78
CA HIS A 27 13.68 -10.13 9.44
C HIS A 27 12.92 -10.93 8.40
N VAL A 28 13.67 -11.63 7.55
CA VAL A 28 13.15 -12.68 6.67
C VAL A 28 13.85 -14.00 7.01
N TYR A 29 13.13 -15.11 6.92
CA TYR A 29 13.66 -16.42 7.31
C TYR A 29 13.76 -17.37 6.11
N ALA A 30 14.96 -17.89 5.85
CA ALA A 30 15.20 -18.87 4.79
C ALA A 30 16.24 -19.89 5.25
N ASN A 31 16.07 -21.15 4.86
CA ASN A 31 17.08 -22.21 5.04
C ASN A 31 17.62 -22.39 6.47
N GLY A 32 16.81 -22.15 7.50
CA GLY A 32 17.24 -22.32 8.90
C GLY A 32 17.74 -21.05 9.58
N GLU A 33 17.87 -19.94 8.86
CA GLU A 33 18.47 -18.71 9.35
C GLU A 33 17.55 -17.50 9.14
N ALA A 34 17.71 -16.49 10.01
CA ALA A 34 17.05 -15.19 9.88
C ALA A 34 18.04 -14.16 9.33
N TYR A 35 17.58 -13.36 8.38
CA TYR A 35 18.36 -12.35 7.69
C TYR A 35 17.72 -10.97 7.83
N THR A 36 18.55 -9.94 7.91
CA THR A 36 18.20 -8.52 7.84
C THR A 36 18.76 -7.92 6.56
N ASP A 37 18.19 -6.81 6.08
CA ASP A 37 18.60 -6.19 4.79
C ASP A 37 18.62 -7.20 3.64
N ALA A 38 17.60 -8.05 3.62
CA ALA A 38 17.48 -9.17 2.70
C ALA A 38 16.05 -9.30 2.18
N ALA A 39 15.92 -9.94 1.02
CA ALA A 39 14.64 -10.30 0.43
C ALA A 39 14.63 -11.80 0.10
N ILE A 40 13.47 -12.43 0.25
CA ILE A 40 13.24 -13.80 -0.22
C ILE A 40 12.43 -13.71 -1.50
N LEU A 41 12.95 -14.32 -2.56
CA LEU A 41 12.30 -14.39 -3.87
C LEU A 41 12.01 -15.84 -4.22
N ALA A 42 10.75 -16.12 -4.56
CA ALA A 42 10.32 -17.40 -5.09
C ALA A 42 9.83 -17.20 -6.53
N LEU A 43 10.54 -17.80 -7.50
CA LEU A 43 10.09 -17.82 -8.88
C LEU A 43 9.20 -19.04 -9.10
N LEU A 44 7.93 -18.78 -9.39
CA LEU A 44 6.91 -19.82 -9.57
C LEU A 44 6.59 -19.99 -11.06
N LYS A 45 6.52 -21.24 -11.51
CA LYS A 45 5.92 -21.63 -12.78
C LYS A 45 4.70 -22.50 -12.49
N PRO A 46 3.55 -21.91 -12.13
CA PRO A 46 2.36 -22.68 -11.79
C PRO A 46 1.87 -23.48 -13.01
N ALA A 47 1.38 -24.69 -12.76
CA ALA A 47 0.72 -25.52 -13.79
C ALA A 47 -0.74 -25.09 -14.03
N ALA A 48 -1.32 -24.40 -13.04
CA ALA A 48 -2.65 -23.81 -13.07
C ALA A 48 -2.60 -22.35 -13.53
N GLU A 49 -3.74 -21.79 -13.92
CA GLU A 49 -3.82 -20.36 -14.19
C GLU A 49 -3.64 -19.57 -12.89
N PHE A 50 -3.11 -18.37 -12.99
CA PHE A 50 -3.01 -17.47 -11.85
C PHE A 50 -3.33 -16.06 -12.29
N ASP A 51 -3.73 -15.24 -11.32
CA ASP A 51 -4.00 -13.82 -11.50
C ASP A 51 -3.63 -13.07 -10.22
N VAL A 52 -3.71 -11.75 -10.27
CA VAL A 52 -3.49 -10.88 -9.12
C VAL A 52 -4.74 -10.06 -8.87
N ILE A 53 -5.25 -10.10 -7.64
CA ILE A 53 -6.26 -9.16 -7.18
C ILE A 53 -5.54 -8.12 -6.34
N LYS A 54 -5.55 -6.86 -6.80
CA LYS A 54 -5.16 -5.71 -6.00
C LYS A 54 -6.43 -4.98 -5.58
N THR A 55 -6.57 -4.72 -4.30
CA THR A 55 -7.63 -3.83 -3.80
C THR A 55 -7.03 -2.66 -3.05
N GLN A 56 -7.60 -1.50 -3.26
CA GLN A 56 -7.35 -0.27 -2.52
C GLN A 56 -8.71 0.38 -2.29
N SER A 57 -9.02 0.69 -1.03
CA SER A 57 -10.33 1.22 -0.66
C SER A 57 -10.24 2.72 -0.55
N PHE A 58 -9.99 3.36 -1.69
CA PHE A 58 -9.83 4.79 -1.81
C PHE A 58 -10.44 5.30 -3.11
N ARG A 59 -10.99 6.53 -3.04
CA ARG A 59 -11.42 7.29 -4.22
C ARG A 59 -10.74 8.65 -4.26
N LYS A 60 -10.63 9.21 -5.47
CA LYS A 60 -10.06 10.54 -5.71
C LYS A 60 -10.99 11.62 -5.17
N THR A 61 -10.42 12.62 -4.49
CA THR A 61 -11.15 13.81 -4.03
C THR A 61 -11.24 14.92 -5.08
N GLY A 62 -10.45 14.82 -6.16
CA GLY A 62 -10.31 15.85 -7.19
C GLY A 62 -9.27 16.93 -6.84
N LYS A 63 -8.63 16.87 -5.67
CA LYS A 63 -7.51 17.75 -5.29
C LYS A 63 -6.18 17.08 -5.63
N HIS A 64 -5.22 17.87 -6.11
CA HIS A 64 -3.92 17.39 -6.61
C HIS A 64 -2.76 18.05 -5.86
N LEU A 65 -1.72 17.25 -5.62
CA LEU A 65 -0.49 17.62 -4.94
C LEU A 65 0.68 17.13 -5.80
N THR A 66 1.29 18.03 -6.56
CA THR A 66 2.48 17.72 -7.35
C THR A 66 3.72 17.83 -6.47
N ALA A 67 4.48 16.75 -6.35
CA ALA A 67 5.70 16.66 -5.54
C ALA A 67 6.85 17.49 -6.17
N THR A 68 6.85 18.79 -5.92
CA THR A 68 7.79 19.74 -6.56
C THR A 68 9.23 19.64 -6.07
N ARG A 69 9.47 19.21 -4.81
CA ARG A 69 10.80 18.89 -4.30
C ARG A 69 10.74 17.73 -3.33
N VAL A 70 11.64 16.76 -3.49
CA VAL A 70 11.67 15.53 -2.68
C VAL A 70 13.11 15.16 -2.33
N ASP A 71 13.34 14.75 -1.08
CA ASP A 71 14.53 14.00 -0.67
C ASP A 71 14.17 12.50 -0.72
N GLU A 72 14.51 11.85 -1.83
CA GLU A 72 14.14 10.46 -2.09
C GLU A 72 14.81 9.47 -1.14
N GLU A 73 16.06 9.74 -0.71
CA GLU A 73 16.79 8.89 0.23
C GLU A 73 16.09 8.82 1.59
N LYS A 74 15.53 9.96 2.04
CA LYS A 74 14.79 10.06 3.30
C LYS A 74 13.28 9.82 3.14
N ARG A 75 12.80 9.58 1.91
CA ARG A 75 11.36 9.50 1.58
C ARG A 75 10.57 10.72 2.06
N GLU A 76 11.20 11.88 1.94
CA GLU A 76 10.71 13.13 2.54
C GLU A 76 10.31 14.10 1.44
N VAL A 77 9.01 14.37 1.32
CA VAL A 77 8.53 15.40 0.40
C VAL A 77 8.69 16.76 1.06
N ILE A 78 9.51 17.60 0.45
CA ILE A 78 9.84 18.94 0.95
C ILE A 78 8.75 19.92 0.56
N SER A 79 8.28 19.87 -0.69
CA SER A 79 7.23 20.76 -1.17
C SER A 79 6.26 20.09 -2.15
N PHE A 80 4.97 20.37 -1.95
CA PHE A 80 3.92 20.11 -2.92
C PHE A 80 3.46 21.42 -3.53
N ASN A 81 3.24 21.47 -4.85
CA ASN A 81 2.76 22.66 -5.56
C ASN A 81 3.59 23.93 -5.24
N SER A 82 4.91 23.79 -5.09
CA SER A 82 5.85 24.86 -4.71
C SER A 82 5.59 25.49 -3.33
N LYS A 83 4.77 24.86 -2.49
CA LYS A 83 4.53 25.20 -1.08
C LYS A 83 5.10 24.11 -0.17
N PRO A 84 5.46 24.42 1.09
CA PRO A 84 5.90 23.38 2.04
C PRO A 84 4.88 22.24 2.12
N ALA A 85 5.36 21.00 2.12
CA ALA A 85 4.50 19.83 1.94
C ALA A 85 3.40 19.74 3.00
N ALA A 86 3.74 20.05 4.25
CA ALA A 86 2.78 20.07 5.37
C ALA A 86 1.63 21.05 5.14
N GLU A 87 1.92 22.27 4.69
CA GLU A 87 0.93 23.32 4.43
C GLU A 87 0.06 22.98 3.21
N ALA A 88 0.68 22.55 2.11
CA ALA A 88 -0.03 22.19 0.90
C ALA A 88 -1.00 21.02 1.13
N TYR A 89 -0.56 20.02 1.91
CA TYR A 89 -1.39 18.88 2.27
C TYR A 89 -2.54 19.29 3.21
N ALA A 90 -2.28 20.10 4.23
CA ALA A 90 -3.31 20.63 5.12
C ALA A 90 -4.35 21.49 4.38
N GLU A 91 -3.91 22.35 3.45
CA GLU A 91 -4.78 23.14 2.56
C GLU A 91 -5.63 22.23 1.65
N ALA A 92 -5.03 21.18 1.10
CA ALA A 92 -5.76 20.18 0.31
C ALA A 92 -6.77 19.41 1.17
N LEU A 93 -6.49 19.12 2.42
CA LEU A 93 -7.48 18.55 3.34
C LEU A 93 -8.57 19.55 3.76
N GLY A 94 -8.23 20.84 3.80
CA GLY A 94 -9.07 21.86 4.43
C GLY A 94 -8.98 21.85 5.96
N THR A 95 -7.83 21.47 6.51
CA THR A 95 -7.55 21.43 7.95
C THR A 95 -6.25 22.22 8.28
N THR A 96 -5.81 22.22 9.53
CA THR A 96 -4.54 22.83 9.95
C THR A 96 -3.38 21.85 9.83
N VAL A 97 -2.14 22.35 9.82
CA VAL A 97 -0.94 21.50 9.76
C VAL A 97 -0.86 20.57 10.97
N GLU A 98 -1.30 21.04 12.13
CA GLU A 98 -1.29 20.30 13.39
C GLU A 98 -2.29 19.13 13.38
N ASP A 99 -3.43 19.29 12.70
CA ASP A 99 -4.46 18.26 12.62
C ASP A 99 -4.27 17.32 11.43
N ALA A 100 -3.55 17.74 10.39
CA ALA A 100 -3.31 16.94 9.19
C ALA A 100 -2.82 15.49 9.45
N PRO A 101 -1.92 15.20 10.42
CA PRO A 101 -1.50 13.83 10.72
C PRO A 101 -2.65 12.89 11.12
N ASN A 102 -3.71 13.40 11.73
CA ASN A 102 -4.87 12.59 12.13
C ASN A 102 -5.65 12.05 10.93
N HIS A 103 -5.42 12.61 9.73
CA HIS A 103 -6.11 12.25 8.49
C HIS A 103 -5.28 11.34 7.59
N PHE A 104 -4.02 11.04 7.92
CA PHE A 104 -3.12 10.27 7.04
C PHE A 104 -3.67 8.90 6.64
N MET A 105 -4.31 8.19 7.57
CA MET A 105 -4.91 6.89 7.28
C MET A 105 -6.09 7.02 6.32
N SER A 106 -6.99 7.98 6.55
CA SER A 106 -8.23 8.10 5.77
C SER A 106 -8.11 8.96 4.51
N HIS A 107 -7.04 9.74 4.38
CA HIS A 107 -6.80 10.67 3.28
C HIS A 107 -5.35 10.64 2.76
N PRO A 108 -4.81 9.48 2.37
CA PRO A 108 -3.48 9.42 1.77
C PRO A 108 -3.47 10.12 0.39
N VAL A 109 -2.30 10.16 -0.24
CA VAL A 109 -2.19 10.58 -1.64
C VAL A 109 -1.96 9.37 -2.53
N GLY A 110 -2.23 9.47 -3.83
CA GLY A 110 -2.03 8.36 -4.76
C GLY A 110 -1.66 8.81 -6.16
N LEU A 111 -0.78 8.04 -6.79
CA LEU A 111 -0.51 8.15 -8.22
C LEU A 111 -1.64 7.45 -8.97
N VAL A 112 -2.22 8.13 -9.96
CA VAL A 112 -3.33 7.61 -10.75
C VAL A 112 -2.83 7.28 -12.15
N SER A 113 -3.04 6.04 -12.59
CA SER A 113 -2.71 5.60 -13.95
C SER A 113 -3.88 4.83 -14.53
N GLY A 114 -4.63 5.45 -15.46
CA GLY A 114 -5.92 4.93 -15.91
C GLY A 114 -6.91 4.82 -14.74
N ASP A 115 -7.43 3.61 -14.52
CA ASP A 115 -8.33 3.28 -13.41
C ASP A 115 -7.59 2.83 -12.13
N GLU A 116 -6.27 2.65 -12.21
CA GLU A 116 -5.46 2.17 -11.10
C GLU A 116 -4.99 3.32 -10.20
N ILE A 117 -5.06 3.08 -8.89
CA ILE A 117 -4.52 3.97 -7.87
C ILE A 117 -3.37 3.25 -7.15
N PHE A 118 -2.22 3.91 -7.07
CA PHE A 118 -1.04 3.48 -6.33
C PHE A 118 -0.87 4.40 -5.13
N VAL A 119 -1.36 3.95 -3.98
CA VAL A 119 -1.40 4.76 -2.74
C VAL A 119 0.01 4.98 -2.20
N ARG A 120 0.24 6.19 -1.69
CA ARG A 120 1.44 6.65 -1.01
C ARG A 120 1.02 7.18 0.37
N SER A 121 1.30 6.42 1.42
CA SER A 121 0.83 6.74 2.76
C SER A 121 1.80 7.68 3.48
N PRO A 122 1.34 8.89 3.89
CA PRO A 122 2.13 9.74 4.77
C PRO A 122 2.36 9.04 6.12
N GLN A 123 3.55 9.21 6.69
CA GLN A 123 3.93 8.66 7.99
C GLN A 123 3.86 9.74 9.07
N GLN A 124 4.56 10.85 8.86
CA GLN A 124 4.71 11.92 9.85
C GLN A 124 5.01 13.26 9.16
N ILE A 125 4.71 14.35 9.87
CA ILE A 125 5.20 15.68 9.53
C ILE A 125 6.49 15.92 10.31
N LYS A 126 7.53 16.36 9.62
CA LYS A 126 8.81 16.77 10.22
C LYS A 126 9.07 18.22 9.84
N ASP A 127 9.00 19.11 10.82
CA ASP A 127 9.01 20.56 10.60
C ASP A 127 7.91 21.01 9.61
N ARG A 128 8.23 21.17 8.32
CA ARG A 128 7.28 21.55 7.26
C ARG A 128 7.25 20.57 6.09
N THR A 129 7.94 19.43 6.22
CA THR A 129 8.00 18.35 5.23
C THR A 129 7.14 17.17 5.67
N ILE A 130 6.89 16.24 4.75
CA ILE A 130 6.13 15.02 5.05
C ILE A 130 6.99 13.81 4.68
N VAL A 131 7.19 12.92 5.64
CA VAL A 131 7.85 11.61 5.43
C VAL A 131 6.79 10.60 5.02
N PHE A 132 7.09 9.75 4.04
CA PHE A 132 6.20 8.72 3.52
C PHE A 132 6.71 7.30 3.79
N TYR A 133 5.79 6.34 3.92
CA TYR A 133 6.14 4.92 4.07
C TYR A 133 6.76 4.32 2.81
N CYS A 134 6.43 4.84 1.63
CA CYS A 134 7.01 4.46 0.34
C CYS A 134 7.50 5.69 -0.43
N ASN A 135 8.23 5.44 -1.52
CA ASN A 135 8.87 6.51 -2.29
C ASN A 135 7.84 7.40 -3.00
N VAL A 136 8.10 8.70 -2.93
CA VAL A 136 7.51 9.74 -3.79
C VAL A 136 8.66 10.36 -4.57
N LEU A 137 8.52 10.50 -5.87
CA LEU A 137 9.54 11.06 -6.75
C LEU A 137 9.22 12.51 -7.07
N GLU A 138 10.26 13.31 -7.32
CA GLU A 138 10.08 14.68 -7.77
C GLU A 138 9.32 14.71 -9.12
N GLY A 139 8.35 15.62 -9.23
CA GLY A 139 7.49 15.77 -10.40
C GLY A 139 6.26 14.85 -10.42
N MET A 140 6.09 13.92 -9.47
CA MET A 140 4.87 13.10 -9.39
C MET A 140 3.65 13.98 -9.11
N ASP A 141 2.61 13.87 -9.95
CA ASP A 141 1.29 14.44 -9.66
C ASP A 141 0.42 13.43 -8.91
N LEU A 142 0.09 13.75 -7.66
CA LEU A 142 -0.61 12.85 -6.76
C LEU A 142 -2.01 13.39 -6.46
N SER A 143 -3.02 12.54 -6.59
CA SER A 143 -4.37 12.86 -6.15
C SER A 143 -4.49 12.67 -4.64
N LEU A 144 -5.10 13.62 -3.93
CA LEU A 144 -5.57 13.39 -2.58
C LEU A 144 -6.73 12.39 -2.63
N LEU A 145 -6.66 11.38 -1.77
CA LEU A 145 -7.63 10.30 -1.70
C LEU A 145 -8.52 10.43 -0.47
N THR A 146 -9.60 9.67 -0.44
CA THR A 146 -10.46 9.48 0.74
C THR A 146 -10.88 8.03 0.83
N SER A 147 -10.84 7.45 2.03
CA SER A 147 -11.19 6.04 2.27
C SER A 147 -12.59 5.70 1.77
N THR A 148 -12.72 4.45 1.33
CA THR A 148 -13.98 3.76 1.03
C THR A 148 -14.06 2.49 1.89
N ASP A 149 -14.95 1.57 1.55
CA ASP A 149 -15.24 0.40 2.38
C ASP A 149 -14.29 -0.77 2.04
N ILE A 150 -13.33 -1.02 2.95
CA ILE A 150 -12.37 -2.12 2.87
C ILE A 150 -13.03 -3.48 2.65
N VAL A 151 -14.13 -3.76 3.35
CA VAL A 151 -14.80 -5.07 3.30
C VAL A 151 -15.57 -5.21 1.99
N ALA A 152 -16.35 -4.19 1.62
CA ALA A 152 -17.16 -4.23 0.40
C ALA A 152 -16.29 -4.25 -0.86
N ASP A 153 -15.26 -3.41 -0.94
CA ASP A 153 -14.38 -3.32 -2.12
C ASP A 153 -13.61 -4.63 -2.30
N THR A 154 -13.06 -5.20 -1.22
CA THR A 154 -12.36 -6.49 -1.29
C THR A 154 -13.32 -7.63 -1.63
N ARG A 155 -14.52 -7.67 -1.06
CA ARG A 155 -15.53 -8.68 -1.41
C ARG A 155 -15.87 -8.63 -2.90
N ASN A 156 -16.13 -7.43 -3.43
CA ASN A 156 -16.47 -7.26 -4.84
C ASN A 156 -15.34 -7.73 -5.76
N ALA A 157 -14.09 -7.38 -5.44
CA ALA A 157 -12.93 -7.78 -6.23
C ALA A 157 -12.70 -9.30 -6.23
N VAL A 158 -12.85 -9.96 -5.07
CA VAL A 158 -12.74 -11.43 -4.96
C VAL A 158 -13.88 -12.12 -5.71
N MET A 159 -15.12 -11.68 -5.54
CA MET A 159 -16.29 -12.30 -6.18
C MET A 159 -16.36 -12.08 -7.70
N ALA A 160 -15.68 -11.05 -8.22
CA ALA A 160 -15.56 -10.84 -9.66
C ALA A 160 -14.68 -11.89 -10.37
N LYS A 161 -13.90 -12.67 -9.61
CA LYS A 161 -13.05 -13.73 -10.14
C LYS A 161 -13.69 -15.10 -9.89
N ASN A 162 -13.88 -15.86 -10.96
CA ASN A 162 -14.48 -17.19 -10.90
C ASN A 162 -13.41 -18.29 -10.86
N GLY A 163 -13.72 -19.38 -10.14
CA GLY A 163 -12.90 -20.59 -10.11
C GLY A 163 -11.59 -20.42 -9.34
N ILE A 164 -11.57 -19.62 -8.27
CA ILE A 164 -10.38 -19.49 -7.41
C ILE A 164 -10.21 -20.80 -6.62
N SER A 165 -9.07 -21.45 -6.78
CA SER A 165 -8.69 -22.67 -6.06
C SER A 165 -7.82 -22.39 -4.83
N GLY A 166 -7.21 -21.20 -4.75
CA GLY A 166 -6.54 -20.73 -3.53
C GLY A 166 -6.01 -19.29 -3.61
N ILE A 167 -5.78 -18.68 -2.45
CA ILE A 167 -5.31 -17.29 -2.33
C ILE A 167 -4.11 -17.19 -1.38
N ILE A 168 -3.10 -16.40 -1.76
CA ILE A 168 -2.07 -15.87 -0.87
C ILE A 168 -2.28 -14.36 -0.76
N ASN A 169 -2.72 -13.88 0.40
CA ASN A 169 -3.05 -12.49 0.63
C ASN A 169 -1.94 -11.74 1.38
N PHE A 170 -1.32 -10.77 0.71
CA PHE A 170 -0.42 -9.80 1.31
C PHE A 170 -1.24 -8.54 1.64
N HIS A 171 -1.52 -8.35 2.93
CA HIS A 171 -2.46 -7.32 3.38
C HIS A 171 -1.71 -6.20 4.11
N CYS A 172 -1.89 -4.94 3.72
CA CYS A 172 -1.18 -3.86 4.41
C CYS A 172 -1.51 -3.83 5.91
N ILE A 173 -0.51 -3.60 6.75
CA ILE A 173 -0.71 -3.38 8.19
C ILE A 173 -1.61 -2.17 8.46
N LEU A 174 -1.53 -1.12 7.63
CA LEU A 174 -2.38 0.06 7.77
C LEU A 174 -3.87 -0.27 7.54
N ARG A 175 -4.19 -1.21 6.65
CA ARG A 175 -5.56 -1.71 6.47
C ARG A 175 -6.00 -2.62 7.62
N THR A 176 -5.07 -3.41 8.16
CA THR A 176 -5.33 -4.24 9.36
C THR A 176 -5.73 -3.34 10.53
N LEU A 177 -4.96 -2.27 10.78
CA LEU A 177 -5.23 -1.31 11.84
C LEU A 177 -6.56 -0.56 11.65
N GLU A 178 -6.91 -0.21 10.41
CA GLU A 178 -8.21 0.39 10.09
C GLU A 178 -9.37 -0.58 10.38
N LEU A 179 -9.26 -1.83 9.94
CA LEU A 179 -10.24 -2.88 10.22
C LEU A 179 -10.40 -3.17 11.72
N GLU A 180 -9.30 -3.19 12.47
CA GLU A 180 -9.32 -3.38 13.92
C GLU A 180 -10.01 -2.22 14.64
N LYS A 181 -9.64 -0.99 14.27
CA LYS A 181 -10.25 0.22 14.81
C LYS A 181 -11.77 0.24 14.58
N ASP A 182 -12.22 -0.20 13.42
CA ASP A 182 -13.63 -0.18 13.03
C ASP A 182 -14.40 -1.44 13.47
N GLY A 183 -13.71 -2.44 14.04
CA GLY A 183 -14.32 -3.71 14.47
C GLY A 183 -14.76 -4.61 13.31
N LEU A 184 -14.12 -4.49 12.15
CA LEU A 184 -14.50 -5.14 10.88
C LEU A 184 -13.62 -6.34 10.49
N THR A 185 -12.65 -6.73 11.33
CA THR A 185 -11.72 -7.84 11.07
C THR A 185 -12.45 -9.17 10.77
N ASP A 186 -13.48 -9.50 11.54
CA ASP A 186 -14.30 -10.69 11.33
C ASP A 186 -15.06 -10.66 10.00
N GLU A 187 -15.57 -9.48 9.61
CA GLU A 187 -16.30 -9.31 8.35
C GLU A 187 -15.37 -9.42 7.14
N TYR A 188 -14.18 -8.86 7.26
CA TYR A 188 -13.11 -9.01 6.27
C TYR A 188 -12.71 -10.49 6.11
N GLY A 189 -12.47 -11.20 7.22
CA GLY A 189 -12.12 -12.63 7.20
C GLY A 189 -13.21 -13.50 6.55
N LYS A 190 -14.49 -13.17 6.74
CA LYS A 190 -15.63 -13.89 6.12
C LYS A 190 -15.63 -13.84 4.59
N ILE A 191 -14.93 -12.90 3.96
CA ILE A 191 -14.81 -12.83 2.49
C ILE A 191 -14.15 -14.11 1.94
N PHE A 192 -13.22 -14.69 2.70
CA PHE A 192 -12.38 -15.80 2.26
C PHE A 192 -12.88 -17.17 2.74
N ARG A 193 -14.02 -17.24 3.44
CA ARG A 193 -14.47 -18.45 4.15
C ARG A 193 -14.51 -19.71 3.27
N ASP A 194 -14.99 -19.56 2.03
CA ASP A 194 -15.23 -20.67 1.11
C ASP A 194 -14.06 -20.87 0.12
N ILE A 195 -12.93 -20.19 0.34
CA ILE A 195 -11.75 -20.21 -0.54
C ILE A 195 -10.53 -20.54 0.32
N PRO A 196 -9.77 -21.62 0.03
CA PRO A 196 -8.50 -21.88 0.72
C PRO A 196 -7.57 -20.68 0.65
N THR A 197 -7.34 -20.02 1.79
CA THR A 197 -6.63 -18.75 1.84
C THR A 197 -5.60 -18.76 2.94
N ILE A 198 -4.38 -18.35 2.60
CA ILE A 198 -3.34 -17.96 3.55
C ILE A 198 -3.05 -16.48 3.37
N GLY A 199 -2.55 -15.83 4.41
CA GLY A 199 -2.18 -14.42 4.32
C GLY A 199 -1.64 -13.89 5.64
N PHE A 200 -1.09 -12.68 5.57
CA PHE A 200 -0.52 -11.99 6.71
C PHE A 200 -0.43 -10.49 6.44
N SER A 201 -0.27 -9.72 7.51
CA SER A 201 -0.08 -8.28 7.43
C SER A 201 1.36 -7.92 7.05
N THR A 202 1.55 -6.94 6.19
CA THR A 202 2.85 -6.49 5.66
C THR A 202 3.06 -4.99 5.89
N TYR A 203 4.30 -4.50 5.88
CA TYR A 203 4.61 -3.06 5.98
C TYR A 203 4.46 -2.29 4.65
N GLY A 204 3.94 -2.98 3.65
CA GLY A 204 3.84 -2.54 2.28
C GLY A 204 3.71 -3.76 1.38
N GLU A 205 3.11 -3.56 0.23
CA GLU A 205 2.79 -4.62 -0.71
C GLU A 205 3.60 -4.37 -1.98
N GLU A 206 3.96 -5.46 -2.64
CA GLU A 206 4.73 -5.41 -3.88
C GLU A 206 3.80 -5.81 -5.01
N TYR A 207 3.51 -4.86 -5.90
CA TYR A 207 2.79 -5.10 -7.16
C TYR A 207 3.04 -3.94 -8.14
N LEU A 208 3.78 -4.20 -9.21
CA LEU A 208 4.32 -3.20 -10.16
C LEU A 208 5.27 -2.16 -9.53
N GLY A 209 5.35 -2.12 -8.21
CA GLY A 209 6.22 -1.30 -7.37
C GLY A 209 5.78 -1.44 -5.92
N HIS A 210 6.46 -0.72 -5.03
CA HIS A 210 6.10 -0.71 -3.62
C HIS A 210 4.87 0.20 -3.39
N ILE A 211 3.83 -0.35 -2.78
CA ILE A 211 2.55 0.33 -2.52
C ILE A 211 2.13 0.12 -1.07
N ASN A 212 1.30 1.03 -0.55
CA ASN A 212 0.75 0.94 0.80
C ASN A 212 -0.78 0.90 0.76
N GLN A 213 -1.40 0.57 1.88
CA GLN A 213 -2.85 0.56 2.07
C GLN A 213 -3.62 -0.21 0.98
N THR A 214 -3.04 -1.32 0.53
CA THR A 214 -3.66 -2.23 -0.41
C THR A 214 -3.76 -3.65 0.18
N SER A 215 -4.45 -4.51 -0.54
CA SER A 215 -4.39 -5.95 -0.34
C SER A 215 -4.06 -6.51 -1.70
N THR A 216 -2.89 -7.13 -1.81
CA THR A 216 -2.41 -7.74 -3.05
C THR A 216 -2.45 -9.24 -2.87
N MET A 217 -3.25 -9.91 -3.69
CA MET A 217 -3.54 -11.31 -3.57
C MET A 217 -3.06 -12.03 -4.81
N LEU A 218 -2.18 -13.02 -4.63
CA LEU A 218 -1.94 -14.02 -5.67
C LEU A 218 -3.10 -15.01 -5.63
N VAL A 219 -3.84 -15.13 -6.73
CA VAL A 219 -4.96 -16.07 -6.85
C VAL A 219 -4.61 -17.19 -7.82
N LEU A 220 -4.81 -18.43 -7.38
CA LEU A 220 -4.67 -19.63 -8.21
C LEU A 220 -6.05 -20.03 -8.73
N ARG A 221 -6.11 -20.49 -9.98
CA ARG A 221 -7.33 -20.91 -10.67
C ARG A 221 -7.17 -22.33 -11.20
#